data_AF-A0A0D2RI99-F1
#
_entry.id   AF-A0A0D2RI99-F1
#
_cell.length_a   1.000
_cell.length_b   1.000
_cell.length_c   1.000
_cell.angle_alpha   90.00
_cell.angle_beta   90.00
_cell.angle_gamma   90.00
#
_symmetry.space_group_name_H-M   'P 1'
#
loop_
_entity.id
_entity.type
_entity.pdbx_description
1 polymer ?
#
loop_
_entity_poly.entity_id
_entity_poly.type
_entity_poly.pdbx_seq_one_letter_code
_entity_poly.pdbx_strand_id
1 'polypeptide(L)'
;MALPVRSVISGSIFLGDCCHARLYSFAAPSVLYRRTQYKASTTKMASANAQGRPKTIDSHLHIWASPQEAADKYPYFPGQEPTLPGHLDFLLQCMEEASVEGALIVQPINHKFDHSLVTSVLKKHPTKFVGCCLANPAENGTGVKQLEDLILKDGYRAVRFNPYLWPSGQQMTNEVGKAMFSRAGELGVPVGFMCMKGLNLHISEITELCTEFPSTAVLLDHLAFCKPPL
;
A
#
# COMPACT_ATOMS: atom_id res chain seq x y z
N MET A 1 -23.86 15.34 -53.18
CA MET A 1 -22.51 15.79 -52.79
C MET A 1 -21.93 14.66 -51.95
N ALA A 2 -21.17 13.66 -52.42
CA ALA A 2 -19.94 13.66 -53.23
C ALA A 2 -18.90 14.65 -52.68
N LEU A 3 -17.68 14.31 -52.24
CA LEU A 3 -16.89 13.07 -52.04
C LEU A 3 -15.61 13.51 -51.21
N PRO A 4 -14.56 12.71 -50.95
CA PRO A 4 -13.88 12.55 -49.65
C PRO A 4 -12.37 12.89 -49.65
N VAL A 5 -11.66 12.83 -48.51
CA VAL A 5 -10.18 12.83 -48.44
C VAL A 5 -9.73 12.30 -47.05
N ARG A 6 -8.72 11.46 -46.78
CA ARG A 6 -7.88 10.46 -47.48
C ARG A 6 -7.27 9.60 -46.36
N SER A 7 -7.13 8.29 -46.61
CA SER A 7 -6.13 7.46 -45.94
C SER A 7 -4.76 7.71 -46.61
N VAL A 8 -3.69 7.73 -45.83
CA VAL A 8 -2.31 7.60 -46.32
C VAL A 8 -1.59 6.57 -45.45
N ILE A 9 -1.17 5.49 -46.11
CA ILE A 9 -0.22 4.49 -45.62
C ILE A 9 1.17 4.89 -46.14
N SER A 10 2.20 4.47 -45.39
CA SER A 10 3.54 4.04 -45.85
C SER A 10 4.71 4.96 -45.50
N GLY A 11 5.76 4.35 -44.93
CA GLY A 11 7.05 4.97 -44.67
C GLY A 11 7.96 4.11 -43.78
N SER A 12 8.60 3.11 -44.39
CA SER A 12 9.51 2.12 -43.82
C SER A 12 10.82 2.65 -43.20
N ILE A 13 11.26 1.98 -42.13
CA ILE A 13 12.58 1.33 -41.88
C ILE A 13 13.85 2.13 -42.25
N PHE A 14 14.74 2.33 -41.27
CA PHE A 14 16.17 2.02 -41.43
C PHE A 14 16.81 1.55 -40.11
N LEU A 15 17.47 0.38 -40.21
CA LEU A 15 18.36 -0.27 -39.26
C LEU A 15 19.72 0.46 -39.15
N GLY A 16 20.46 0.16 -38.08
CA GLY A 16 21.90 0.44 -37.94
C GLY A 16 22.35 0.37 -36.47
N ASP A 17 22.32 -0.77 -35.82
CA ASP A 17 23.39 -1.77 -35.69
C ASP A 17 24.65 -1.36 -34.91
N CYS A 18 24.98 -2.25 -33.97
CA CYS A 18 26.30 -2.64 -33.48
C CYS A 18 27.21 -1.61 -32.76
N CYS A 19 27.40 -1.83 -31.46
CA CYS A 19 28.74 -1.91 -30.87
C CYS A 19 28.77 -3.00 -29.79
N HIS A 20 29.36 -4.14 -30.14
CA HIS A 20 29.65 -5.25 -29.23
C HIS A 20 30.71 -4.83 -28.20
N ALA A 21 30.37 -4.87 -26.91
CA ALA A 21 31.36 -4.84 -25.83
C ALA A 21 32.05 -6.20 -25.73
N ARG A 22 33.39 -6.19 -25.84
CA ARG A 22 34.26 -7.35 -25.61
C ARG A 22 34.11 -7.84 -24.16
N LEU A 23 33.60 -9.06 -23.98
CA LEU A 23 33.75 -9.80 -22.73
C LEU A 23 35.14 -10.45 -22.72
N TYR A 24 36.01 -9.99 -21.83
CA TYR A 24 37.25 -10.70 -21.50
C TYR A 24 36.89 -11.89 -20.60
N SER A 25 37.20 -13.10 -21.08
CA SER A 25 37.11 -14.33 -20.30
C SER A 25 38.33 -14.42 -19.39
N PHE A 26 38.11 -14.34 -18.07
CA PHE A 26 39.11 -14.74 -17.07
C PHE A 26 38.78 -16.15 -16.60
N ALA A 27 39.64 -17.10 -16.97
CA ALA A 27 39.62 -18.46 -16.44
C ALA A 27 40.17 -18.46 -15.01
N ALA A 28 39.37 -18.88 -14.04
CA ALA A 28 39.82 -19.16 -12.68
C ALA A 28 40.15 -20.67 -12.54
N PRO A 29 41.23 -21.05 -11.83
CA PRO A 29 41.55 -22.46 -11.60
C PRO A 29 40.56 -23.09 -10.62
N SER A 30 40.07 -24.27 -10.97
CA SER A 30 39.17 -25.08 -10.15
C SER A 30 39.97 -25.85 -9.10
N VAL A 31 39.68 -25.61 -7.82
CA VAL A 31 40.17 -26.40 -6.69
C VAL A 31 39.23 -27.59 -6.49
N LEU A 32 39.77 -28.81 -6.56
CA LEU A 32 39.04 -30.07 -6.37
C LEU A 32 38.62 -30.22 -4.90
N TYR A 33 37.37 -29.90 -4.58
CA TYR A 33 36.78 -30.22 -3.29
C TYR A 33 36.23 -31.66 -3.30
N ARG A 34 36.78 -32.51 -2.43
CA ARG A 34 36.41 -33.93 -2.28
C ARG A 34 34.98 -34.04 -1.73
N ARG A 35 34.02 -34.37 -2.59
CA ARG A 35 32.60 -34.50 -2.23
C ARG A 35 32.32 -35.88 -1.61
N THR A 36 32.10 -35.92 -0.32
CA THR A 36 31.61 -37.12 0.39
C THR A 36 30.19 -37.43 -0.10
N GLN A 37 29.99 -38.63 -0.67
CA GLN A 37 28.69 -39.07 -1.18
C GLN A 37 27.80 -39.49 0.00
N TYR A 38 26.83 -38.65 0.37
CA TYR A 38 25.69 -39.08 1.18
C TYR A 38 24.65 -39.71 0.24
N LYS A 39 24.33 -40.99 0.47
CA LYS A 39 23.24 -41.69 -0.21
C LYS A 39 21.90 -41.12 0.28
N ALA A 40 21.22 -40.36 -0.57
CA ALA A 40 19.85 -39.92 -0.33
C ALA A 40 18.87 -41.05 -0.69
N SER A 41 18.06 -41.47 0.29
CA SER A 41 16.92 -42.36 0.09
C SER A 41 15.84 -41.62 -0.69
N THR A 42 15.49 -42.10 -1.89
CA THR A 42 14.42 -41.53 -2.71
C THR A 42 13.06 -42.06 -2.29
N THR A 43 12.44 -41.43 -1.31
CA THR A 43 10.97 -41.45 -1.18
C THR A 43 10.41 -40.37 -2.09
N LYS A 44 9.94 -40.77 -3.28
CA LYS A 44 9.10 -39.94 -4.14
C LYS A 44 7.74 -39.77 -3.46
N MET A 45 7.62 -38.82 -2.54
CA MET A 45 6.32 -38.27 -2.18
C MET A 45 5.96 -37.24 -3.24
N ALA A 46 5.07 -37.62 -4.15
CA ALA A 46 4.36 -36.66 -4.98
C ALA A 46 3.46 -35.83 -4.04
N SER A 47 4.01 -34.76 -3.47
CA SER A 47 3.19 -33.70 -2.93
C SER A 47 2.57 -33.00 -4.13
N ALA A 48 1.35 -33.40 -4.49
CA ALA A 48 0.53 -32.61 -5.38
C ALA A 48 0.44 -31.23 -4.75
N ASN A 49 1.14 -30.27 -5.35
CA ASN A 49 1.06 -28.87 -5.01
C ASN A 49 -0.39 -28.45 -5.29
N ALA A 50 -1.26 -28.59 -4.29
CA ALA A 50 -2.56 -27.93 -4.28
C ALA A 50 -2.29 -26.44 -4.13
N GLN A 51 -1.79 -25.81 -5.20
CA GLN A 51 -1.75 -24.37 -5.30
C GLN A 51 -3.21 -23.94 -5.37
N GLY A 52 -3.76 -23.58 -4.20
CA GLY A 52 -5.07 -22.96 -4.12
C GLY A 52 -5.13 -21.79 -5.08
N ARG A 53 -6.31 -21.56 -5.68
CA ARG A 53 -6.52 -20.42 -6.58
C ARG A 53 -6.05 -19.12 -5.90
N PRO A 54 -5.50 -18.15 -6.68
CA PRO A 54 -5.18 -16.83 -6.14
C PRO A 54 -6.40 -16.23 -5.44
N LYS A 55 -6.18 -15.59 -4.29
CA LYS A 55 -7.23 -14.89 -3.56
C LYS A 55 -7.55 -13.57 -4.23
N THR A 56 -8.83 -13.25 -4.35
CA THR A 56 -9.27 -11.91 -4.76
C THR A 56 -9.22 -10.98 -3.55
N ILE A 57 -8.44 -9.90 -3.62
CA ILE A 57 -8.24 -8.96 -2.52
C ILE A 57 -8.65 -7.55 -2.97
N ASP A 58 -9.47 -6.88 -2.18
CA ASP A 58 -9.70 -5.44 -2.32
C ASP A 58 -8.55 -4.67 -1.66
N SER A 59 -7.80 -3.91 -2.44
CA SER A 59 -6.61 -3.21 -1.96
C SER A 59 -6.90 -1.90 -1.23
N HIS A 60 -8.14 -1.38 -1.23
CA HIS A 60 -8.40 -0.09 -0.59
C HIS A 60 -9.88 0.12 -0.27
N LEU A 61 -10.26 -0.09 0.99
CA LEU A 61 -11.57 0.27 1.49
C LEU A 61 -11.53 0.88 2.89
N HIS A 62 -12.68 1.39 3.32
CA HIS A 62 -12.91 1.91 4.65
C HIS A 62 -14.08 1.17 5.29
N ILE A 63 -14.00 0.98 6.60
CA ILE A 63 -15.16 0.66 7.44
C ILE A 63 -15.33 1.75 8.47
N TRP A 64 -16.56 2.05 8.86
CA TRP A 64 -16.87 2.94 9.97
C TRP A 64 -17.97 2.33 10.82
N ALA A 65 -18.04 2.72 12.09
CA ALA A 65 -19.01 2.21 13.03
C ALA A 65 -20.44 2.40 12.49
N SER A 66 -21.37 1.53 12.86
CA SER A 66 -22.79 1.84 12.77
C SER A 66 -23.15 2.95 13.77
N PRO A 67 -24.29 3.66 13.62
CA PRO A 67 -24.72 4.65 14.60
C PRO A 67 -24.81 4.10 16.03
N GLN A 68 -25.20 2.84 16.20
CA GLN A 68 -25.27 2.18 17.50
C GLN A 68 -23.89 1.91 18.09
N GLU A 69 -22.96 1.38 17.29
CA GLU A 69 -21.57 1.17 17.72
C GLU A 69 -20.86 2.49 18.04
N ALA A 70 -21.17 3.55 17.29
CA ALA A 70 -20.60 4.87 17.50
C ALA A 70 -21.07 5.52 18.80
N ALA A 71 -22.34 5.31 19.17
CA ALA A 71 -22.88 5.81 20.44
C ALA A 71 -22.32 5.10 21.67
N ASP A 72 -21.85 3.86 21.52
CA ASP A 72 -21.39 3.01 22.64
C ASP A 72 -19.86 2.97 22.76
N LYS A 73 -19.16 2.62 21.68
CA LYS A 73 -17.77 2.16 21.77
C LYS A 73 -16.80 2.81 20.78
N TYR A 74 -17.27 3.13 19.58
CA TYR A 74 -16.40 3.58 18.47
C TYR A 74 -16.85 4.95 17.96
N PRO A 75 -16.72 6.02 18.77
CA PRO A 75 -17.30 7.32 18.47
C PRO A 75 -16.77 7.87 17.15
N TYR A 76 -17.62 8.61 16.43
CA TYR A 76 -17.16 9.41 15.31
C TYR A 76 -16.36 10.60 15.82
N PHE A 77 -15.37 11.02 15.03
CA PHE A 77 -14.76 12.32 15.21
C PHE A 77 -15.80 13.41 14.89
N PRO A 78 -15.93 14.48 15.70
CA PRO A 78 -16.97 15.48 15.50
C PRO A 78 -17.03 16.03 14.07
N GLY A 79 -18.22 15.99 13.47
CA GLY A 79 -18.45 16.48 12.10
C GLY A 79 -17.99 15.50 11.00
N GLN A 80 -17.68 14.25 11.36
CA GLN A 80 -17.33 13.18 10.43
C GLN A 80 -18.35 12.04 10.47
N GLU A 81 -19.61 12.35 10.77
CA GLU A 81 -20.71 11.39 10.75
C GLU A 81 -20.96 10.93 9.30
N PRO A 82 -21.00 9.61 9.04
CA PRO A 82 -21.24 9.08 7.72
C PRO A 82 -22.70 9.27 7.30
N THR A 83 -22.93 9.47 6.01
CA THR A 83 -24.28 9.54 5.41
C THR A 83 -24.76 8.20 4.85
N LEU A 84 -23.90 7.18 4.84
CA LEU A 84 -24.15 5.86 4.26
C LEU A 84 -23.65 4.75 5.20
N PRO A 85 -24.17 3.52 5.06
CA PRO A 85 -23.64 2.38 5.81
C PRO A 85 -22.24 1.99 5.33
N GLY A 86 -21.37 1.64 6.27
CA GLY A 86 -20.03 1.10 6.02
C GLY A 86 -19.48 0.28 7.19
N HIS A 87 -20.38 -0.29 7.99
CA HIS A 87 -20.04 -1.15 9.13
C HIS A 87 -19.64 -2.55 8.66
N LEU A 88 -19.01 -3.33 9.54
CA LEU A 88 -18.40 -4.62 9.21
C LEU A 88 -19.38 -5.61 8.56
N ASP A 89 -20.60 -5.75 9.09
CA ASP A 89 -21.56 -6.73 8.57
C ASP A 89 -21.97 -6.40 7.13
N PHE A 90 -22.14 -5.11 6.82
CA PHE A 90 -22.37 -4.66 5.44
C PHE A 90 -21.18 -4.97 4.53
N LEU A 91 -19.94 -4.72 4.99
CA LEU A 91 -18.74 -5.09 4.22
C LEU A 91 -18.69 -6.60 3.94
N LEU A 92 -18.97 -7.44 4.94
CA LEU A 92 -18.92 -8.89 4.78
C LEU A 92 -19.93 -9.38 3.73
N GLN A 93 -21.13 -8.81 3.73
CA GLN A 93 -22.13 -9.07 2.69
C GLN A 93 -21.62 -8.67 1.29
N CYS A 94 -21.11 -7.45 1.13
CA CYS A 94 -20.59 -7.00 -0.17
C CYS A 94 -19.43 -7.86 -0.66
N MET A 95 -18.53 -8.29 0.24
CA MET A 95 -17.42 -9.18 -0.10
C MET A 95 -17.90 -10.55 -0.58
N GLU A 96 -18.93 -11.11 0.06
CA GLU A 96 -19.52 -12.38 -0.34
C GLU A 96 -20.14 -12.28 -1.73
N GLU A 97 -20.98 -11.25 -1.96
CA GLU A 97 -21.61 -10.99 -3.26
C GLU A 97 -20.58 -10.78 -4.38
N ALA A 98 -19.48 -10.09 -4.08
CA ALA A 98 -18.41 -9.80 -5.05
C ALA A 98 -17.33 -10.90 -5.16
N SER A 99 -17.43 -12.00 -4.40
CA SER A 99 -16.39 -13.04 -4.33
C SER A 99 -14.99 -12.49 -3.95
N VAL A 100 -14.95 -11.49 -3.07
CA VAL A 100 -13.73 -10.92 -2.49
C VAL A 100 -13.37 -11.64 -1.19
N GLU A 101 -12.15 -12.16 -1.12
CA GLU A 101 -11.70 -13.02 -0.03
C GLU A 101 -10.96 -12.28 1.08
N GLY A 102 -10.49 -11.06 0.81
CA GLY A 102 -9.82 -10.23 1.79
C GLY A 102 -9.74 -8.77 1.38
N ALA A 103 -9.35 -7.92 2.32
CA ALA A 103 -9.20 -6.49 2.02
C ALA A 103 -8.13 -5.80 2.87
N LEU A 104 -7.54 -4.73 2.31
CA LEU A 104 -6.81 -3.73 3.07
C LEU A 104 -7.80 -2.67 3.59
N ILE A 105 -8.00 -2.64 4.90
CA ILE A 105 -8.83 -1.65 5.59
C ILE A 105 -7.95 -0.46 5.93
N VAL A 106 -8.20 0.65 5.25
CA VAL A 106 -7.57 1.94 5.55
C VAL A 106 -8.38 2.63 6.63
N GLN A 107 -7.71 3.10 7.68
CA GLN A 107 -8.35 3.84 8.78
C GLN A 107 -9.23 4.98 8.22
N PRO A 108 -10.54 5.00 8.52
CA PRO A 108 -11.46 6.00 8.00
C PRO A 108 -11.26 7.36 8.66
N ILE A 109 -11.60 8.43 7.93
CA ILE A 109 -11.64 9.78 8.51
C ILE A 109 -12.71 9.90 9.61
N ASN A 110 -13.77 9.09 9.54
CA ASN A 110 -14.88 9.05 10.49
C ASN A 110 -14.44 8.85 11.94
N HIS A 111 -13.34 8.13 12.17
CA HIS A 111 -12.77 7.90 13.52
C HIS A 111 -11.40 8.57 13.72
N LYS A 112 -10.91 9.34 12.73
CA LYS A 112 -9.57 9.93 12.69
C LYS A 112 -8.49 8.98 13.22
N PHE A 113 -7.88 9.30 14.36
CA PHE A 113 -6.74 8.61 14.94
C PHE A 113 -7.15 7.56 15.99
N ASP A 114 -8.45 7.42 16.26
CA ASP A 114 -8.99 6.30 17.01
C ASP A 114 -9.13 5.08 16.09
N HIS A 115 -8.16 4.18 16.19
CA HIS A 115 -8.09 2.96 15.40
C HIS A 115 -8.83 1.78 16.05
N SER A 116 -9.52 1.98 17.19
CA SER A 116 -10.10 0.90 18.00
C SER A 116 -11.07 0.01 17.23
N LEU A 117 -11.93 0.60 16.38
CA LEU A 117 -12.82 -0.16 15.49
C LEU A 117 -12.04 -1.08 14.56
N VAL A 118 -11.13 -0.50 13.75
CA VAL A 118 -10.37 -1.26 12.76
C VAL A 118 -9.52 -2.34 13.45
N THR A 119 -8.82 -2.00 14.54
CA THR A 119 -8.07 -2.96 15.36
C THR A 119 -8.96 -4.11 15.84
N SER A 120 -10.19 -3.84 16.27
CA SER A 120 -11.12 -4.90 16.69
C SER A 120 -11.49 -5.84 15.54
N VAL A 121 -11.66 -5.29 14.33
CA VAL A 121 -11.97 -6.06 13.11
C VAL A 121 -10.79 -6.91 12.67
N LEU A 122 -9.56 -6.37 12.69
CA LEU A 122 -8.35 -7.13 12.37
C LEU A 122 -8.18 -8.32 13.33
N LYS A 123 -8.43 -8.11 14.62
CA LYS A 123 -8.38 -9.18 15.64
C LYS A 123 -9.47 -10.23 15.45
N LYS A 124 -10.68 -9.83 15.03
CA LYS A 124 -11.81 -10.73 14.77
C LYS A 124 -11.62 -11.55 13.48
N HIS A 125 -10.95 -10.99 12.47
CA HIS A 125 -10.79 -11.60 11.14
C HIS A 125 -9.33 -11.54 10.63
N PRO A 126 -8.35 -12.12 11.34
CA PRO A 126 -6.91 -11.93 11.07
C PRO A 126 -6.42 -12.52 9.75
N THR A 127 -7.19 -13.42 9.13
CA THR A 127 -6.87 -14.03 7.84
C THR A 127 -7.57 -13.36 6.66
N LYS A 128 -8.48 -12.41 6.93
CA LYS A 128 -9.33 -11.74 5.92
C LYS A 128 -8.89 -10.30 5.70
N PHE A 129 -8.47 -9.61 6.77
CA PHE A 129 -8.19 -8.18 6.71
C PHE A 129 -6.76 -7.84 7.11
N VAL A 130 -6.23 -6.82 6.45
CA VAL A 130 -4.99 -6.14 6.80
C VAL A 130 -5.30 -4.68 7.06
N GLY A 131 -4.63 -4.07 8.04
CA GLY A 131 -4.83 -2.65 8.37
C GLY A 131 -3.81 -1.72 7.71
N CYS A 132 -4.30 -0.56 7.27
CA CYS A 132 -3.49 0.62 6.96
C CYS A 132 -3.86 1.74 7.96
N CYS A 133 -2.89 2.17 8.77
CA CYS A 133 -3.14 3.16 9.82
C CYS A 133 -3.10 4.59 9.26
N LEU A 134 -3.84 5.51 9.86
CA LEU A 134 -3.78 6.93 9.53
C LEU A 134 -2.67 7.59 10.36
N ALA A 135 -1.67 8.15 9.70
CA ALA A 135 -0.59 8.87 10.38
C ALA A 135 -1.13 10.11 11.10
N ASN A 136 -0.75 10.30 12.36
CA ASN A 136 -1.14 11.44 13.18
C ASN A 136 -0.03 12.51 13.19
N PRO A 137 -0.17 13.62 12.46
CA PRO A 137 0.88 14.63 12.33
C PRO A 137 0.87 15.66 13.47
N ALA A 138 0.28 15.34 14.63
CA ALA A 138 0.28 16.24 15.78
C ALA A 138 1.69 16.67 16.16
N GLU A 139 1.89 17.97 16.38
CA GLU A 139 3.21 18.59 16.62
C GLU A 139 3.89 18.09 17.90
N ASN A 140 3.14 17.48 18.81
CA ASN A 140 3.67 16.85 20.02
C ASN A 140 4.44 15.54 19.74
N GLY A 141 4.55 15.10 18.48
CA GLY A 141 5.34 13.95 18.05
C GLY A 141 4.75 12.58 18.42
N THR A 142 3.58 12.54 19.06
CA THR A 142 2.96 11.29 19.53
C THR A 142 2.60 10.31 18.41
N GLY A 143 2.44 10.83 17.18
CA GLY A 143 2.12 10.03 16.00
C GLY A 143 3.14 8.94 15.68
N VAL A 144 4.44 9.18 15.92
CA VAL A 144 5.50 8.19 15.65
C VAL A 144 5.31 6.96 16.53
N LYS A 145 5.11 7.17 17.83
CA LYS A 145 4.88 6.07 18.79
C LYS A 145 3.54 5.38 18.53
N GLN A 146 2.48 6.13 18.23
CA GLN A 146 1.17 5.56 17.89
C GLN A 146 1.25 4.65 16.66
N LEU A 147 1.91 5.11 15.59
CA LEU A 147 2.16 4.34 14.38
C LEU A 147 2.94 3.06 14.67
N GLU A 148 4.02 3.16 15.45
CA GLU A 148 4.83 2.00 15.85
C GLU A 148 4.00 0.98 16.64
N ASP A 149 3.23 1.44 17.62
CA ASP A 149 2.36 0.58 18.43
C ASP A 149 1.33 -0.15 17.54
N LEU A 150 0.70 0.55 16.58
CA LEU A 150 -0.25 -0.06 15.64
C LEU A 150 0.40 -1.13 14.76
N ILE A 151 1.63 -0.91 14.27
CA ILE A 151 2.33 -1.86 13.41
C ILE A 151 2.82 -3.08 14.20
N LEU A 152 3.48 -2.85 15.33
CA LEU A 152 4.15 -3.89 16.10
C LEU A 152 3.19 -4.70 16.96
N LYS A 153 2.16 -4.08 17.53
CA LYS A 153 1.26 -4.71 18.49
C LYS A 153 -0.08 -5.10 17.88
N ASP A 154 -0.64 -4.25 17.02
CA ASP A 154 -1.97 -4.47 16.44
C ASP A 154 -1.93 -5.03 15.00
N GLY A 155 -0.73 -5.19 14.43
CA GLY A 155 -0.54 -5.93 13.18
C GLY A 155 -0.84 -5.15 11.90
N TYR A 156 -0.88 -3.81 11.96
CA TYR A 156 -0.99 -2.97 10.76
C TYR A 156 0.21 -3.19 9.82
N ARG A 157 -0.02 -3.05 8.51
CA ARG A 157 0.99 -3.34 7.47
C ARG A 157 1.12 -2.25 6.42
N ALA A 158 0.49 -1.11 6.62
CA ALA A 158 0.67 0.09 5.81
C ALA A 158 0.33 1.32 6.65
N VAL A 159 0.81 2.47 6.19
CA VAL A 159 0.58 3.79 6.79
C VAL A 159 -0.02 4.69 5.73
N ARG A 160 -0.98 5.55 6.07
CA ARG A 160 -1.53 6.57 5.18
C ARG A 160 -1.14 7.96 5.65
N PHE A 161 -0.49 8.71 4.77
CA PHE A 161 -0.34 10.15 4.88
C PHE A 161 -1.48 10.82 4.13
N ASN A 162 -2.24 11.64 4.85
CA ASN A 162 -3.18 12.59 4.26
C ASN A 162 -2.61 14.00 4.49
N PRO A 163 -2.03 14.66 3.46
CA PRO A 163 -1.41 15.97 3.60
C PRO A 163 -2.33 17.02 4.24
N TYR A 164 -3.65 16.88 4.07
CA TYR A 164 -4.63 17.84 4.60
C TYR A 164 -4.95 17.64 6.09
N LEU A 165 -4.31 16.70 6.77
CA LEU A 165 -4.37 16.55 8.22
C LEU A 165 -3.19 17.20 8.94
N TRP A 166 -2.17 17.66 8.21
CA TRP A 166 -1.09 18.42 8.82
C TRP A 166 -1.61 19.75 9.39
N PRO A 167 -1.04 20.24 10.50
CA PRO A 167 -1.36 21.56 11.02
C PRO A 167 -1.18 22.65 9.95
N SER A 168 -1.94 23.73 10.06
CA SER A 168 -1.87 24.84 9.09
C SER A 168 -0.45 25.38 8.94
N GLY A 169 0.03 25.44 7.70
CA GLY A 169 1.39 25.91 7.39
C GLY A 169 2.49 24.86 7.57
N GLN A 170 2.16 23.67 8.06
CA GLN A 170 3.10 22.55 8.15
C GLN A 170 3.10 21.70 6.88
N GLN A 171 4.25 21.09 6.60
CA GLN A 171 4.49 20.18 5.49
C GLN A 171 4.66 18.75 6.01
N MET A 172 4.42 17.75 5.16
CA MET A 172 4.72 16.34 5.44
C MET A 172 6.21 16.09 5.67
N THR A 173 7.08 16.98 5.20
CA THR A 173 8.53 16.95 5.40
C THR A 173 8.98 17.62 6.69
N ASN A 174 8.06 18.04 7.57
CA ASN A 174 8.45 18.48 8.91
C ASN A 174 9.05 17.32 9.74
N GLU A 175 9.61 17.65 10.91
CA GLU A 175 10.31 16.66 11.76
C GLU A 175 9.44 15.43 12.09
N VAL A 176 8.16 15.65 12.42
CA VAL A 176 7.23 14.58 12.77
C VAL A 176 6.91 13.70 11.55
N GLY A 177 6.67 14.30 10.39
CA GLY A 177 6.37 13.57 9.16
C GLY A 177 7.56 12.76 8.66
N LYS A 178 8.78 13.32 8.67
CA LYS A 178 10.02 12.60 8.38
C LYS A 178 10.25 11.43 9.34
N ALA A 179 10.05 11.65 10.65
CA ALA A 179 10.19 10.60 11.65
C ALA A 179 9.19 9.45 11.43
N MET A 180 7.91 9.75 11.14
CA MET A 180 6.91 8.73 10.82
C MET A 180 7.25 7.97 9.53
N PHE A 181 7.71 8.69 8.50
CA PHE A 181 8.05 8.09 7.20
C PHE A 181 9.30 7.19 7.27
N SER A 182 10.36 7.64 7.96
CA SER A 182 11.54 6.82 8.25
C SER A 182 11.16 5.58 9.05
N ARG A 183 10.38 5.76 10.11
CA ARG A 183 10.02 4.66 11.01
C ARG A 183 9.19 3.60 10.29
N ALA A 184 8.28 3.99 9.39
CA ALA A 184 7.56 3.07 8.53
C ALA A 184 8.50 2.20 7.69
N GLY A 185 9.51 2.81 7.04
CA GLY A 185 10.52 2.10 6.27
C GLY A 185 11.38 1.15 7.10
N GLU A 186 11.84 1.57 8.27
CA GLU A 186 12.57 0.72 9.22
C GLU A 186 11.77 -0.51 9.65
N LEU A 187 10.45 -0.36 9.79
CA LEU A 187 9.52 -1.44 10.12
C LEU A 187 9.05 -2.24 8.89
N GLY A 188 9.52 -1.89 7.69
CA GLY A 188 9.19 -2.59 6.45
C GLY A 188 7.74 -2.42 5.99
N VAL A 189 7.06 -1.34 6.39
CA VAL A 189 5.70 -1.04 5.96
C VAL A 189 5.66 0.13 4.97
N PRO A 190 4.88 0.03 3.87
CA PRO A 190 4.75 1.12 2.91
C PRO A 190 3.93 2.29 3.45
N VAL A 191 4.21 3.49 2.92
CA VAL A 191 3.44 4.71 3.17
C VAL A 191 2.65 5.10 1.92
N GLY A 192 1.32 5.13 2.04
CA GLY A 192 0.40 5.62 1.02
C GLY A 192 0.09 7.10 1.15
N PHE A 193 0.03 7.82 0.03
CA PHE A 193 -0.35 9.24 0.00
C PHE A 193 -1.74 9.45 -0.58
N MET A 194 -2.60 10.14 0.17
CA MET A 194 -3.92 10.60 -0.30
C MET A 194 -3.87 12.07 -0.67
N CYS A 195 -3.52 12.36 -1.92
CA CYS A 195 -3.44 13.73 -2.43
C CYS A 195 -4.76 14.18 -3.07
N MET A 196 -5.88 14.14 -2.33
CA MET A 196 -7.23 14.44 -2.84
C MET A 196 -7.39 15.77 -3.61
N LYS A 197 -6.59 16.79 -3.31
CA LYS A 197 -6.61 18.08 -4.03
C LYS A 197 -5.65 18.14 -5.23
N GLY A 198 -4.94 17.05 -5.51
CA GLY A 198 -4.00 16.88 -6.63
C GLY A 198 -2.58 16.51 -6.18
N LEU A 199 -1.97 15.53 -6.86
CA LEU A 199 -0.59 15.09 -6.61
C LEU A 199 0.44 16.21 -6.78
N ASN A 200 0.24 17.10 -7.76
CA ASN A 200 1.17 18.16 -8.12
C ASN A 200 1.43 19.14 -6.97
N LEU A 201 0.52 19.25 -5.99
CA LEU A 201 0.68 20.10 -4.81
C LEU A 201 1.64 19.52 -3.78
N HIS A 202 1.91 18.22 -3.83
CA HIS A 202 2.66 17.49 -2.80
C HIS A 202 3.85 16.68 -3.36
N ILE A 203 4.03 16.67 -4.68
CA ILE A 203 5.07 15.85 -5.33
C ILE A 203 6.48 16.22 -4.88
N SER A 204 6.75 17.50 -4.56
CA SER A 204 8.04 17.94 -4.02
C SER A 204 8.31 17.33 -2.64
N GLU A 205 7.32 17.37 -1.74
CA GLU A 205 7.41 16.79 -0.40
C GLU A 205 7.60 15.26 -0.47
N ILE A 206 6.84 14.59 -1.34
CA ILE A 206 6.94 13.14 -1.53
C ILE A 206 8.32 12.76 -2.09
N THR A 207 8.84 13.53 -3.06
CA THR A 207 10.17 13.29 -3.65
C THR A 207 11.27 13.49 -2.60
N GLU A 208 11.17 14.52 -1.77
CA GLU A 208 12.10 14.75 -0.65
C GLU A 208 12.10 13.56 0.33
N LEU A 209 10.92 13.13 0.78
CA LEU A 209 10.78 11.96 1.66
C LEU A 209 11.39 10.69 1.06
N CYS A 210 11.11 10.40 -0.22
CA CYS A 210 11.66 9.22 -0.91
C CYS A 210 13.19 9.32 -1.10
N THR A 211 13.72 10.53 -1.27
CA THR A 211 15.17 10.76 -1.46
C THR A 211 15.91 10.58 -0.14
N GLU A 212 15.37 11.12 0.96
CA GLU A 212 15.98 11.01 2.29
C GLU A 212 15.83 9.62 2.90
N PHE A 213 14.70 8.94 2.67
CA PHE A 213 14.39 7.63 3.25
C PHE A 213 14.06 6.59 2.16
N PRO A 214 15.05 6.16 1.37
CA PRO A 214 14.84 5.30 0.20
C PRO A 214 14.40 3.86 0.55
N SER A 215 14.47 3.46 1.82
CA SER A 215 13.95 2.15 2.28
C SER A 215 12.42 2.14 2.44
N THR A 216 11.77 3.30 2.50
CA THR A 216 10.32 3.39 2.67
C THR A 216 9.63 3.27 1.32
N ALA A 217 8.96 2.13 1.08
CA ALA A 217 8.13 1.95 -0.10
C ALA A 217 6.91 2.90 -0.06
N VAL A 218 6.51 3.43 -1.23
CA VAL A 218 5.40 4.37 -1.35
C VAL A 218 4.24 3.82 -2.17
N LEU A 219 3.02 4.20 -1.79
CA LEU A 219 1.78 3.92 -2.51
C LEU A 219 1.09 5.25 -2.84
N LEU A 220 0.37 5.33 -3.96
CA LEU A 220 -0.42 6.51 -4.33
C LEU A 220 -1.89 6.13 -4.41
N ASP A 221 -2.71 6.74 -3.56
CA ASP A 221 -4.14 6.44 -3.51
C ASP A 221 -4.86 7.00 -4.74
N HIS A 222 -5.94 6.34 -5.18
CA HIS A 222 -6.89 6.85 -6.18
C HIS A 222 -6.25 7.32 -7.50
N LEU A 223 -5.37 6.51 -8.10
CA LEU A 223 -4.59 6.90 -9.30
C LEU A 223 -3.85 8.23 -9.08
N ALA A 224 -3.37 8.45 -7.85
CA ALA A 224 -2.73 9.65 -7.36
C ALA A 224 -3.58 10.94 -7.47
N PHE A 225 -4.90 10.84 -7.69
CA PHE A 225 -5.75 11.98 -8.06
C PHE A 225 -5.22 12.73 -9.30
N CYS A 226 -4.56 12.01 -10.21
CA CYS A 226 -4.17 12.53 -11.50
C CYS A 226 -5.33 12.42 -12.48
N LYS A 227 -5.34 13.30 -13.50
CA LYS A 227 -6.21 13.12 -14.67
C LYS A 227 -5.72 11.89 -15.44
N PRO A 228 -6.55 10.84 -15.61
CA PRO A 228 -6.16 9.69 -16.42
C PRO A 228 -5.89 10.11 -17.88
N PRO A 229 -4.93 9.48 -18.57
CA PRO A 229 -4.82 9.65 -20.01
C PRO A 229 -6.12 9.17 -20.67
N LEU A 230 -6.61 9.96 -21.63
CA LEU A 230 -7.77 9.61 -22.46
C LEU A 230 -7.40 8.53 -23.48
#